data_AF-A0A350CS83-F1
#
_entry.id   AF-A0A350CS83-F1
#
_cell.length_a   1.000
_cell.length_b   1.000
_cell.length_c   1.000
_cell.angle_alpha   90.00
_cell.angle_beta   90.00
_cell.angle_gamma   90.00
#
_symmetry.space_group_name_H-M   'P 1'
#
loop_
_entity.id
_entity.type
_entity.pdbx_description
1 polymer ?
#
loop_
_entity_poly.entity_id
_entity_poly.type
_entity_poly.pdbx_seq_one_letter_code
_entity_poly.pdbx_strand_id
1 'polypeptide(L)' 'MITSRLGVAIVAPAGYTPDQAAVARGIARLEAHGCLVHNYYDPGAVHQRFGGTDEGRLA' A
#
# COMPACT_ATOMS: atom_id res chain seq x y z
N MET A 1 7.06 20.21 -21.32
CA MET A 1 7.57 18.87 -21.01
C MET A 1 6.61 18.26 -19.99
N ILE A 2 5.91 17.17 -20.31
CA ILE A 2 5.06 16.49 -19.32
C ILE A 2 5.99 15.59 -18.50
N THR A 3 6.29 15.99 -17.28
CA THR A 3 7.05 15.16 -16.34
C THR A 3 6.11 14.09 -15.80
N SER A 4 6.22 12.85 -16.29
CA SER A 4 5.47 11.74 -15.71
C SER A 4 5.99 11.47 -14.29
N ARG A 5 5.11 11.53 -13.29
CA ARG A 5 5.43 11.11 -11.93
C ARG A 5 5.60 9.58 -11.91
N LEU A 6 6.57 9.09 -11.14
CA LEU A 6 6.75 7.66 -10.93
C LEU A 6 5.55 7.11 -10.14
N GLY A 7 4.82 6.16 -10.72
CA GLY A 7 3.73 5.47 -10.03
C GLY A 7 4.26 4.40 -9.08
N VAL A 8 3.72 4.34 -7.86
CA VAL A 8 4.04 3.30 -6.87
C VAL A 8 2.74 2.70 -6.34
N ALA A 9 2.60 1.38 -6.44
CA ALA A 9 1.48 0.65 -5.86
C ALA A 9 1.89 0.01 -4.53
N ILE A 10 1.07 0.19 -3.48
CA ILE A 10 1.22 -0.51 -2.21
C ILE A 10 0.18 -1.63 -2.16
N VAL A 11 0.66 -2.85 -1.94
CA VAL A 11 -0.12 -4.09 -1.85
C VAL A 11 0.39 -4.94 -0.69
N ALA A 12 -0.47 -5.79 -0.12
CA ALA A 12 -0.11 -6.72 0.95
C ALA A 12 -0.31 -8.19 0.52
N PRO A 13 0.54 -8.70 -0.40
CA PRO A 13 0.39 -10.05 -0.94
C PRO A 13 0.74 -11.14 0.07
N ALA A 14 1.26 -10.81 1.25
CA ALA A 14 1.60 -11.75 2.30
C ALA A 14 0.99 -11.30 3.64
N GLY A 15 1.81 -10.81 4.57
CA GLY A 15 1.37 -10.35 5.88
C GLY A 15 0.79 -8.93 5.87
N TYR A 16 0.33 -8.51 7.05
CA TYR A 16 -0.12 -7.14 7.32
C TYR A 16 0.92 -6.37 8.14
N THR A 17 0.83 -5.04 8.19
CA THR A 17 1.69 -4.22 9.07
C THR A 17 1.12 -4.14 10.49
N PRO A 18 1.88 -4.44 11.54
CA PRO A 18 1.40 -4.29 12.93
C PRO A 18 1.13 -2.82 13.31
N ASP A 19 1.90 -1.88 12.77
CA ASP A 19 1.63 -0.45 12.89
C ASP A 19 0.92 0.04 11.63
N GLN A 20 -0.40 0.23 11.74
CA GLN A 20 -1.21 0.71 10.61
C GLN A 20 -0.90 2.16 10.25
N ALA A 21 -0.45 2.98 11.20
CA ALA A 21 -0.07 4.36 10.93
C ALA A 21 1.24 4.45 10.11
N ALA A 22 2.04 3.38 10.05
CA ALA A 22 3.24 3.33 9.21
C ALA A 22 2.91 3.43 7.71
N VAL A 23 1.74 2.95 7.27
CA VAL A 23 1.31 3.05 5.87
C VAL A 23 1.18 4.51 5.45
N ALA A 24 0.45 5.31 6.23
CA ALA A 24 0.27 6.73 5.96
C ALA A 24 1.60 7.49 5.94
N ARG A 25 2.52 7.19 6.88
CA ARG A 25 3.85 7.81 6.90
C ARG A 25 4.69 7.43 5.67
N GLY A 26 4.62 6.17 5.24
CA GLY A 26 5.30 5.68 4.05
C GLY A 26 4.79 6.36 2.77
N ILE A 27 3.47 6.46 2.62
CA ILE A 27 2.81 7.17 1.52
C ILE A 27 3.29 8.62 1.46
N ALA A 28 3.17 9.36 2.57
CA ALA A 28 3.57 10.76 2.63
C ALA A 28 5.03 10.97 2.26
N ARG A 29 5.92 10.05 2.66
CA ARG A 29 7.34 10.11 2.30
C ARG A 29 7.54 9.89 0.80
N LEU A 30 6.88 8.91 0.18
CA LEU A 30 6.99 8.65 -1.26
C LEU A 30 6.46 9.83 -2.09
N GLU A 31 5.32 10.39 -1.69
CA GLU A 31 4.73 11.56 -2.34
C GLU A 31 5.64 12.80 -2.24
N ALA A 32 6.28 13.01 -1.09
CA ALA A 32 7.27 14.07 -0.91
C ALA A 32 8.50 13.92 -1.83
N HIS A 33 8.77 12.72 -2.36
CA HIS A 33 9.82 12.45 -3.35
C HIS A 33 9.28 12.48 -4.80
N GLY A 34 8.06 12.97 -5.02
CA GLY A 34 7.47 13.14 -6.35
C GLY A 34 6.81 11.89 -6.93
N CYS A 35 6.61 10.83 -6.14
CA CYS A 35 5.87 9.66 -6.57
C CYS A 35 4.35 9.93 -6.58
N LEU A 36 3.63 9.23 -7.45
CA LEU A 36 2.18 9.08 -7.39
C LEU A 36 1.89 7.73 -6.72
N VAL A 37 1.33 7.73 -5.51
CA VAL A 37 1.10 6.51 -4.75
C VAL A 37 -0.34 6.03 -4.88
N HIS A 38 -0.51 4.74 -5.16
CA HIS A 38 -1.79 4.05 -5.17
C HIS A 38 -1.78 3.00 -4.05
N ASN A 39 -2.59 3.20 -3.01
CA ASN A 39 -2.69 2.25 -1.91
C ASN A 39 -3.87 1.30 -2.12
N TYR A 40 -3.58 0.02 -2.31
CA TYR A 40 -4.57 -1.06 -2.41
C TYR A 40 -4.61 -1.92 -1.13
N TYR A 41 -3.75 -1.64 -0.16
CA TYR A 41 -3.80 -2.30 1.14
C TYR A 41 -4.89 -1.69 2.02
N ASP A 42 -5.83 -2.53 2.45
CA ASP A 42 -6.86 -2.21 3.44
C ASP A 42 -6.55 -2.93 4.77
N PRO A 43 -6.20 -2.20 5.84
CA PRO A 43 -6.06 -2.75 7.19
C PRO A 43 -7.29 -3.50 7.72
N GLY A 44 -8.49 -3.15 7.25
CA GLY A 44 -9.74 -3.80 7.63
C GLY A 44 -9.94 -5.17 6.98
N ALA A 45 -9.21 -5.47 5.90
CA ALA A 45 -9.31 -6.73 5.16
C ALA A 45 -8.43 -7.85 5.73
N VAL A 46 -7.65 -7.60 6.80
CA VAL A 46 -6.72 -8.57 7.40
C VAL A 46 -7.41 -9.90 7.70
N HIS A 47 -6.80 -10.98 7.22
CA HIS A 47 -7.29 -12.34 7.41
C HIS A 47 -6.24 -13.20 8.12
N GLN A 48 -6.48 -13.50 9.40
CA GLN A 48 -5.53 -14.21 10.26
C GLN A 48 -4.17 -13.50 10.31
N ARG A 49 -3.12 -14.11 9.74
CA ARG A 49 -1.77 -13.54 9.64
C ARG A 49 -1.50 -12.81 8.32
N PHE A 50 -2.47 -12.75 7.41
CA PHE A 50 -2.33 -12.23 6.07
C PHE A 50 -2.99 -10.86 5.92
N GLY A 51 -2.50 -10.05 4.97
CA GLY A 51 -3.05 -8.73 4.65
C GLY A 51 -4.43 -8.75 3.97
N GLY A 52 -4.98 -9.93 3.69
CA GLY A 52 -6.24 -10.15 3.00
C GLY A 52 -6.57 -11.64 2.90
N THR A 53 -7.80 -11.98 2.50
CA THR A 53 -8.11 -13.34 2.02
C THR A 53 -7.29 -13.65 0.77
N ASP A 54 -7.27 -14.91 0.33
CA ASP A 54 -6.56 -15.29 -0.89
C ASP A 54 -7.12 -14.55 -2.11
N GLU A 55 -8.44 -14.42 -2.20
CA GLU A 55 -9.12 -13.65 -3.26
C GLU A 55 -8.78 -12.16 -3.14
N GLY A 56 -8.80 -11.61 -1.91
CA GLY A 56 -8.50 -10.20 -1.68
C GLY A 56 -7.06 -9.81 -1.99
N ARG A 57 -6.10 -10.75 -1.87
CA ARG A 57 -4.68 -10.52 -2.22
C ARG A 57 -4.37 -10.73 -3.71
N LEU A 58 -5.28 -11.36 -4.45
CA LEU A 58 -5.14 -11.62 -5.89
C LEU A 58 -5.73 -10.49 -6.76
N ALA A 59 -6.78 -9.84 -6.29
CA ALA A 59 -7.49 -8.75 -6.97
C ALA A 59 -6.63 -7.49 -7.13
#